data_AF-A0A1Q6LE83-F1
#
_entry.id   AF-A0A1Q6LE83-F1
#
_cell.length_a   1.000
_cell.length_b   1.000
_cell.length_c   1.000
_cell.angle_alpha   90.00
_cell.angle_beta   90.00
_cell.angle_gamma   90.00
#
_symmetry.space_group_name_H-M   'P 1'
#
loop_
_entity.id
_entity.type
_entity.pdbx_description
1 polymer ?
#
loop_
_entity_poly.entity_id
_entity_poly.type
_entity_poly.pdbx_seq_one_letter_code
_entity_poly.pdbx_strand_id
1 'polypeptide(L)'
;MQNEYDIKKVMEKIELQLISSMKRTLWSHKEDEKAKGFNWPQWQALKIKQFEDYKKANKEIFNNTTKDLNKYIYKHIKDQFKEGASRTNKKAIQTGFIKKEDSQLGGSFFGLNHRKLDALIKSTKNDMKDVKYATLRMANDQYRQIIYKAQVFANTGAGTVKQAIDMASKDFLSRGFNCIEYKNGTKHNIADYCDMAIRTANKRANLMGEGEMRKKLGNSLVYVSKHGGACDKCTQWEGRVYIDDVWSGGKEILNKDSSKNYPLLSQAIEGGLFH
;
A
#
# COMPACT_ATOMS: atom_id res chain seq x y z
N MET A 1 15.82 -19.01 0.40
CA MET A 1 14.99 -17.82 0.15
C MET A 1 13.53 -18.23 0.28
N GLN A 2 12.92 -17.97 1.45
CA GLN A 2 11.51 -18.27 1.69
C GLN A 2 10.63 -17.29 0.92
N ASN A 3 9.56 -17.80 0.29
CA ASN A 3 8.48 -17.06 -0.40
C ASN A 3 8.31 -15.64 0.16
N GLU A 4 8.87 -14.67 -0.54
CA GLU A 4 8.60 -13.25 -0.30
C GLU A 4 7.10 -13.06 -0.50
N TYR A 5 6.39 -12.62 0.55
CA TYR A 5 4.96 -12.35 0.45
C TYR A 5 4.80 -11.13 -0.46
N ASP A 6 4.52 -11.45 -1.72
CA ASP A 6 4.38 -10.53 -2.83
C ASP A 6 2.97 -9.94 -2.79
N ILE A 7 2.85 -8.75 -2.19
CA ILE A 7 1.55 -8.09 -2.02
C ILE A 7 0.89 -7.84 -3.36
N LYS A 8 1.67 -7.54 -4.40
CA LYS A 8 1.14 -7.32 -5.73
C LYS A 8 0.42 -8.58 -6.22
N LYS A 9 1.08 -9.74 -6.16
CA LYS A 9 0.44 -11.03 -6.51
C LYS A 9 -0.75 -11.38 -5.61
N VAL A 10 -0.68 -11.05 -4.32
CA VAL A 10 -1.80 -11.25 -3.39
C VAL A 10 -3.02 -10.43 -3.83
N MET A 11 -2.84 -9.17 -4.19
CA MET A 11 -3.91 -8.29 -4.64
C MET A 11 -4.45 -8.72 -6.00
N GLU A 12 -3.58 -9.05 -6.98
CA GLU A 12 -3.98 -9.60 -8.27
C GLU A 12 -4.83 -10.87 -8.12
N LYS A 13 -4.44 -11.76 -7.20
CA LYS A 13 -5.23 -12.97 -6.87
C LYS A 13 -6.60 -12.62 -6.29
N ILE A 14 -6.69 -11.60 -5.42
CA ILE A 14 -7.98 -11.12 -4.89
C ILE A 14 -8.85 -10.61 -6.04
N GLU A 15 -8.30 -9.81 -6.96
CA GLU A 15 -9.06 -9.30 -8.12
C GLU A 15 -9.67 -10.44 -8.93
N LEU A 16 -8.86 -11.44 -9.29
CA LEU A 16 -9.30 -12.61 -10.06
C LEU A 16 -10.38 -13.42 -9.33
N GLN A 17 -10.26 -13.59 -8.02
CA GLN A 17 -11.25 -14.31 -7.21
C GLN A 17 -12.56 -13.54 -7.09
N LEU A 18 -12.52 -12.21 -6.93
CA LEU A 18 -13.71 -11.36 -6.89
C LEU A 18 -14.45 -11.37 -8.23
N ILE A 19 -13.72 -11.33 -9.36
CA ILE A 19 -14.31 -11.43 -10.70
C ILE A 19 -14.94 -12.81 -10.91
N SER A 20 -14.28 -13.87 -10.47
CA SER A 20 -14.80 -15.24 -10.58
C SER A 20 -16.06 -15.45 -9.74
N SER A 21 -16.08 -14.88 -8.52
CA SER A 21 -17.25 -14.83 -7.64
C SER A 21 -18.42 -14.12 -8.33
N MET A 22 -18.16 -12.94 -8.89
CA MET A 22 -19.16 -12.16 -9.62
C MET A 22 -19.76 -12.94 -10.79
N LYS A 23 -18.91 -13.52 -11.66
CA LYS A 23 -19.38 -14.33 -12.79
C LYS A 23 -20.27 -15.48 -12.33
N ARG A 24 -19.88 -16.22 -11.29
CA ARG A 24 -20.65 -17.34 -10.76
C ARG A 24 -22.04 -16.92 -10.33
N THR A 25 -22.15 -15.86 -9.52
CA THR A 25 -23.44 -15.36 -9.04
C THR A 25 -24.33 -14.87 -10.19
N LEU A 26 -23.75 -14.16 -11.17
CA LEU A 26 -24.46 -13.71 -12.37
C LEU A 26 -24.96 -14.88 -13.25
N TRP A 27 -24.25 -16.00 -13.29
CA TRP A 27 -24.70 -17.21 -14.00
C TRP A 27 -25.86 -17.89 -13.30
N SER A 28 -25.80 -18.04 -11.97
CA SER A 28 -26.91 -18.61 -11.19
C SER A 28 -28.22 -17.84 -11.38
N HIS A 29 -28.13 -16.51 -11.45
CA HIS A 29 -29.28 -15.64 -11.76
C HIS A 29 -30.02 -16.02 -13.05
N LYS A 30 -29.26 -16.35 -14.10
CA LYS A 30 -29.81 -16.65 -15.44
C LYS A 30 -30.48 -18.03 -15.47
N GLU A 31 -29.93 -19.00 -14.75
CA GLU A 31 -30.52 -20.34 -14.62
C GLU A 31 -31.83 -20.28 -13.84
N ASP A 32 -31.85 -19.52 -12.74
CA ASP A 32 -33.07 -19.28 -11.94
C ASP A 32 -34.19 -18.62 -12.75
N GLU A 33 -33.85 -17.64 -13.60
CA GLU A 33 -34.81 -16.96 -14.49
C GLU A 33 -35.44 -17.92 -15.51
N LYS A 34 -34.64 -18.79 -16.12
CA LYS A 34 -35.14 -19.79 -17.08
C LYS A 34 -36.01 -20.86 -16.44
N ALA A 35 -35.64 -21.31 -15.25
CA ALA A 35 -36.25 -22.47 -14.61
C ALA A 35 -37.61 -22.15 -13.97
N LYS A 36 -37.84 -20.90 -13.52
CA LYS A 36 -38.89 -20.66 -12.51
C LYS A 36 -40.01 -19.72 -12.92
N GLY A 37 -39.97 -19.07 -14.10
CA GLY A 37 -41.10 -18.30 -14.65
C GLY A 37 -41.81 -17.38 -13.64
N PHE A 38 -41.04 -16.79 -12.71
CA PHE A 38 -41.56 -16.31 -11.43
C PHE A 38 -42.42 -15.04 -11.53
N ASN A 39 -43.34 -14.88 -10.57
CA ASN A 39 -43.94 -13.58 -10.22
C ASN A 39 -42.87 -12.61 -9.67
N TRP A 40 -42.98 -11.35 -10.06
CA TRP A 40 -42.00 -10.27 -9.84
C TRP A 40 -41.50 -10.11 -8.38
N PRO A 41 -42.34 -10.23 -7.32
CA PRO A 41 -41.90 -10.04 -5.92
C PRO A 41 -40.97 -11.14 -5.40
N GLN A 42 -41.21 -12.41 -5.75
CA GLN A 42 -40.35 -13.54 -5.34
C GLN A 42 -38.96 -13.42 -5.99
N TRP A 43 -38.92 -12.92 -7.22
CA TRP A 43 -37.68 -12.68 -7.94
C TRP A 43 -36.85 -11.56 -7.29
N GLN A 44 -37.47 -10.46 -6.86
CA GLN A 44 -36.78 -9.38 -6.15
C GLN A 44 -36.13 -9.86 -4.85
N ALA A 45 -36.84 -10.65 -4.04
CA ALA A 45 -36.31 -11.22 -2.81
C ALA A 45 -35.12 -12.16 -3.06
N LEU A 46 -35.18 -12.97 -4.12
CA LEU A 46 -34.09 -13.86 -4.53
C LEU A 46 -32.83 -13.07 -4.90
N LYS A 47 -32.97 -11.98 -5.67
CA LYS A 47 -31.83 -11.13 -6.06
C LYS A 47 -31.16 -10.45 -4.87
N ILE A 48 -31.94 -9.99 -3.89
CA ILE A 48 -31.42 -9.40 -2.65
C ILE A 48 -30.60 -10.44 -1.90
N LYS A 49 -31.14 -11.65 -1.71
CA LYS A 49 -30.43 -12.75 -1.05
C LYS A 49 -29.11 -13.09 -1.75
N GLN A 50 -29.14 -13.28 -3.08
CA GLN A 50 -27.96 -13.60 -3.87
C GLN A 50 -26.89 -12.49 -3.82
N PHE A 51 -27.32 -11.22 -3.73
CA PHE A 51 -26.41 -10.10 -3.55
C PHE A 51 -25.77 -10.06 -2.16
N GLU A 52 -26.52 -10.39 -1.10
CA GLU A 52 -25.94 -10.52 0.24
C GLU A 52 -24.98 -11.72 0.34
N ASP A 53 -25.30 -12.85 -0.30
CA ASP A 53 -24.40 -14.01 -0.39
C ASP A 53 -23.12 -13.65 -1.15
N TYR A 54 -23.23 -12.90 -2.26
CA TYR A 54 -22.08 -12.37 -3.01
C TYR A 54 -21.20 -11.45 -2.15
N LYS A 55 -21.80 -10.51 -1.40
CA LYS A 55 -21.06 -9.63 -0.48
C LYS A 55 -20.32 -10.44 0.59
N LYS A 56 -20.97 -11.46 1.15
CA LYS A 56 -20.36 -12.34 2.16
C LYS A 56 -19.19 -13.12 1.58
N ALA A 57 -19.37 -13.76 0.42
CA ALA A 57 -18.33 -14.52 -0.26
C ALA A 57 -17.10 -13.66 -0.59
N ASN A 58 -17.31 -12.44 -1.10
CA ASN A 58 -16.23 -11.50 -1.41
C ASN A 58 -15.47 -11.05 -0.15
N LYS A 59 -16.18 -10.81 0.96
CA LYS A 59 -15.56 -10.48 2.24
C LYS A 59 -14.69 -11.62 2.76
N GLU A 60 -15.15 -12.87 2.62
CA GLU A 60 -14.40 -14.07 3.00
C GLU A 60 -13.16 -14.27 2.13
N ILE A 61 -13.28 -14.12 0.80
CA ILE A 61 -12.14 -14.13 -0.14
C ILE A 61 -11.04 -13.17 0.33
N PHE A 62 -11.40 -11.92 0.62
CA PHE A 62 -10.43 -10.92 1.05
C PHE A 62 -9.81 -11.29 2.41
N ASN A 63 -10.64 -11.61 3.41
CA ASN A 63 -10.18 -11.99 4.75
C ASN A 63 -9.21 -13.18 4.74
N ASN A 64 -9.52 -14.21 3.96
CA ASN A 64 -8.70 -15.42 3.89
C ASN A 64 -7.37 -15.13 3.21
N THR A 65 -7.37 -14.34 2.14
CA THR A 65 -6.16 -14.03 1.37
C THR A 65 -5.24 -13.05 2.10
N THR A 66 -5.80 -12.14 2.91
CA THR A 66 -5.03 -11.14 3.68
C THR A 66 -4.85 -11.49 5.16
N LYS A 67 -5.07 -12.76 5.56
CA LYS A 67 -5.01 -13.19 6.97
C LYS A 67 -3.67 -12.84 7.63
N ASP A 68 -2.58 -13.08 6.91
CA ASP A 68 -1.21 -12.84 7.40
C ASP A 68 -0.65 -11.45 7.03
N LEU A 69 -1.41 -10.63 6.30
CA LEU A 69 -0.94 -9.33 5.81
C LEU A 69 -0.49 -8.41 6.95
N ASN A 70 -1.26 -8.35 8.04
CA ASN A 70 -0.93 -7.50 9.18
C ASN A 70 0.35 -7.95 9.90
N LYS A 71 0.61 -9.27 9.95
CA LYS A 71 1.82 -9.85 10.52
C LYS A 71 3.01 -9.60 9.60
N TYR A 72 2.82 -9.76 8.29
CA TYR A 72 3.81 -9.44 7.28
C TYR A 72 4.23 -7.97 7.37
N ILE A 73 3.29 -7.02 7.34
CA ILE A 73 3.56 -5.57 7.40
C ILE A 73 4.36 -5.25 8.66
N TYR A 74 3.93 -5.75 9.81
CA TYR A 74 4.63 -5.53 11.08
C TYR A 74 6.07 -6.04 11.01
N LYS A 75 6.27 -7.28 10.56
CA LYS A 75 7.59 -7.91 10.49
C LYS A 75 8.51 -7.16 9.53
N HIS A 76 8.06 -6.92 8.29
CA HIS A 76 8.90 -6.31 7.25
C HIS A 76 9.29 -4.87 7.58
N ILE A 77 8.35 -4.05 8.07
CA ILE A 77 8.67 -2.68 8.50
C ILE A 77 9.69 -2.69 9.65
N LYS A 78 9.53 -3.60 10.63
CA LYS A 78 10.47 -3.72 11.75
C LYS A 78 11.84 -4.22 11.30
N ASP A 79 11.90 -5.16 10.37
CA ASP A 79 13.14 -5.69 9.81
C ASP A 79 13.87 -4.62 9.00
N GLN A 80 13.14 -3.81 8.21
CA GLN A 80 13.71 -2.68 7.48
C GLN A 80 14.26 -1.59 8.41
N PHE A 81 13.58 -1.31 9.52
CA PHE A 81 14.10 -0.44 10.57
C PHE A 81 15.41 -0.98 11.16
N LYS A 82 15.45 -2.28 11.51
CA LYS A 82 16.66 -2.92 12.02
C LYS A 82 17.82 -2.89 11.04
N GLU A 83 17.53 -3.12 9.76
CA GLU A 83 18.52 -3.08 8.69
C GLU A 83 19.11 -1.66 8.53
N GLY A 84 18.26 -0.63 8.56
CA GLY A 84 18.72 0.77 8.53
C GLY A 84 19.67 1.09 9.68
N ALA A 85 19.27 0.76 10.91
CA ALA A 85 20.12 0.98 12.09
C ALA A 85 21.44 0.20 12.00
N SER A 86 21.37 -1.07 11.59
CA SER A 86 22.53 -1.95 11.49
C SER A 86 23.53 -1.46 10.44
N ARG A 87 23.03 -0.99 9.29
CA ARG A 87 23.83 -0.40 8.23
C ARG A 87 24.57 0.85 8.71
N THR A 88 23.88 1.75 9.42
CA THR A 88 24.50 2.97 9.96
C THR A 88 25.60 2.63 10.98
N ASN A 89 25.34 1.72 11.92
CA ASN A 89 26.35 1.30 12.89
C ASN A 89 27.56 0.62 12.21
N LYS A 90 27.32 -0.26 11.23
CA LYS A 90 28.40 -0.90 10.46
C LYS A 90 29.27 0.13 9.73
N LYS A 91 28.65 1.14 9.12
CA LYS A 91 29.38 2.25 8.49
C LYS A 91 30.22 3.02 9.51
N ALA A 92 29.66 3.32 10.69
CA ALA A 92 30.37 4.02 11.75
C ALA A 92 31.63 3.25 12.20
N ILE A 93 31.54 1.93 12.37
CA ILE A 93 32.68 1.05 12.67
C ILE A 93 33.71 1.09 11.52
N GLN A 94 33.27 0.95 10.27
CA GLN A 94 34.16 0.96 9.10
C GLN A 94 34.91 2.27 8.93
N THR A 95 34.29 3.40 9.29
CA THR A 95 34.92 4.72 9.26
C THR A 95 35.81 5.02 10.47
N GLY A 96 35.87 4.13 11.45
CA GLY A 96 36.60 4.35 12.71
C GLY A 96 35.94 5.36 13.66
N PHE A 97 34.68 5.77 13.41
CA PHE A 97 33.94 6.67 14.28
C PHE A 97 33.63 6.04 15.64
N ILE A 98 33.41 4.72 15.66
CA ILE A 98 33.32 3.90 16.87
C ILE A 98 34.16 2.63 16.70
N LYS A 99 34.63 2.05 17.81
CA LYS A 99 35.24 0.70 17.78
C LYS A 99 34.16 -0.36 17.72
N LYS A 100 34.54 -1.58 17.32
CA LYS A 100 33.61 -2.72 17.24
C LYS A 100 33.02 -3.09 18.61
N GLU A 101 33.82 -2.94 19.66
CA GLU A 101 33.42 -3.15 21.06
C GLU A 101 32.34 -2.16 21.51
N ASP A 102 32.37 -0.93 20.99
CA ASP A 102 31.43 0.15 21.31
C ASP A 102 30.13 0.07 20.51
N SER A 103 29.88 -1.03 19.80
CA SER A 103 28.69 -1.21 18.95
C SER A 103 27.40 -1.04 19.74
N GLN A 104 26.61 -0.02 19.38
CA GLN A 104 25.37 0.31 20.11
C GLN A 104 24.12 -0.45 19.60
N LEU A 105 24.29 -1.47 18.76
CA LEU A 105 23.22 -2.33 18.23
C LEU A 105 22.70 -3.40 19.23
N GLY A 106 22.75 -3.13 20.53
CA GLY A 106 22.32 -4.08 21.55
C GLY A 106 20.81 -4.34 21.56
N GLY A 107 20.38 -5.37 22.29
CA GLY A 107 18.95 -5.67 22.49
C GLY A 107 18.17 -4.50 23.11
N SER A 108 18.82 -3.63 23.87
CA SER A 108 18.24 -2.39 24.41
C SER A 108 17.87 -1.39 23.32
N PHE A 109 18.59 -1.31 22.21
CA PHE A 109 18.26 -0.41 21.10
C PHE A 109 16.98 -0.87 20.40
N PHE A 110 16.88 -2.15 20.06
CA PHE A 110 15.72 -2.72 19.36
C PHE A 110 14.53 -3.05 20.26
N GLY A 111 14.76 -3.11 21.57
CA GLY A 111 13.74 -3.30 22.59
C GLY A 111 12.96 -2.01 22.92
N LEU A 112 13.44 -0.84 22.48
CA LEU A 112 12.69 0.40 22.62
C LEU A 112 11.46 0.38 21.73
N ASN A 113 10.30 0.72 22.32
CA ASN A 113 9.10 0.91 21.54
C ASN A 113 9.17 2.27 20.82
N HIS A 114 9.55 2.26 19.54
CA HIS A 114 9.64 3.47 18.73
C HIS A 114 8.25 3.93 18.32
N ARG A 115 7.68 4.91 19.05
CA ARG A 115 6.37 5.52 18.75
C ARG A 115 6.21 5.92 17.28
N LYS A 116 7.27 6.43 16.63
CA LYS A 116 7.27 6.79 15.20
C LYS A 116 7.13 5.56 14.28
N LEU A 117 7.80 4.46 14.61
CA LEU A 117 7.73 3.20 13.87
C LEU A 117 6.33 2.55 14.02
N ASP A 118 5.81 2.52 15.25
CA ASP A 118 4.46 2.02 15.52
C ASP A 118 3.39 2.84 14.79
N ALA A 119 3.54 4.17 14.74
CA ALA A 119 2.66 5.03 13.96
C ALA A 119 2.72 4.72 12.45
N LEU A 120 3.92 4.46 11.90
CA LEU A 120 4.09 4.06 10.50
C LEU A 120 3.43 2.71 10.20
N ILE A 121 3.63 1.71 11.07
CA ILE A 121 2.99 0.39 10.95
C ILE A 121 1.46 0.55 11.00
N LYS A 122 0.94 1.34 11.94
CA LYS A 122 -0.49 1.58 12.08
C LYS A 122 -1.07 2.27 10.85
N SER A 123 -0.41 3.31 10.33
CA SER A 123 -0.81 3.99 9.10
C SER A 123 -0.88 3.00 7.93
N THR A 124 0.18 2.22 7.72
CA THR A 124 0.25 1.25 6.61
C THR A 124 -0.87 0.21 6.71
N LYS A 125 -1.18 -0.28 7.91
CA LYS A 125 -2.30 -1.21 8.13
C LYS A 125 -3.65 -0.58 7.83
N ASN A 126 -3.83 0.70 8.19
CA ASN A 126 -5.05 1.44 7.87
C ASN A 126 -5.20 1.64 6.36
N ASP A 127 -4.13 2.00 5.66
CA ASP A 127 -4.14 2.13 4.20
C ASP A 127 -4.63 0.84 3.53
N MET A 128 -4.12 -0.33 3.97
CA MET A 128 -4.56 -1.63 3.44
C MET A 128 -6.03 -1.95 3.79
N LYS A 129 -6.51 -1.46 4.94
CA LYS A 129 -7.91 -1.61 5.35
C LYS A 129 -8.83 -0.76 4.47
N ASP A 130 -8.40 0.44 4.10
CA ASP A 130 -9.17 1.33 3.24
C ASP A 130 -9.23 0.80 1.81
N VAL A 131 -8.12 0.26 1.30
CA VAL A 131 -8.10 -0.47 0.01
C VAL A 131 -9.12 -1.58 0.03
N LYS A 132 -9.14 -2.42 1.07
CA LYS A 132 -10.12 -3.50 1.20
C LYS A 132 -11.56 -3.00 1.07
N TYR A 133 -11.91 -1.93 1.79
CA TYR A 133 -13.27 -1.39 1.73
C TYR A 133 -13.60 -0.82 0.36
N ALA A 134 -12.67 -0.10 -0.25
CA ALA A 134 -12.83 0.47 -1.60
C ALA A 134 -13.01 -0.64 -2.65
N THR A 135 -12.19 -1.69 -2.61
CA THR A 135 -12.30 -2.86 -3.51
C THR A 135 -13.66 -3.55 -3.38
N LEU A 136 -14.08 -3.87 -2.15
CA LEU A 136 -15.36 -4.53 -1.91
C LEU A 136 -16.55 -3.66 -2.32
N ARG A 137 -16.46 -2.34 -2.10
CA ARG A 137 -17.49 -1.39 -2.55
C ARG A 137 -17.57 -1.34 -4.06
N MET A 138 -16.44 -1.20 -4.75
CA MET A 138 -16.39 -1.21 -6.21
C MET A 138 -16.93 -2.53 -6.77
N ALA A 139 -16.60 -3.68 -6.18
CA ALA A 139 -17.15 -4.98 -6.58
C ALA A 139 -18.68 -4.98 -6.54
N ASN A 140 -19.25 -4.46 -5.45
CA ASN A 140 -20.70 -4.35 -5.27
C ASN A 140 -21.36 -3.41 -6.28
N ASP A 141 -20.73 -2.27 -6.56
CA ASP A 141 -21.25 -1.28 -7.50
C ASP A 141 -21.22 -1.82 -8.93
N GLN A 142 -20.13 -2.50 -9.31
CA GLN A 142 -20.02 -3.17 -10.61
C GLN A 142 -21.06 -4.28 -10.77
N TYR A 143 -21.24 -5.11 -9.73
CA TYR A 143 -22.28 -6.14 -9.73
C TYR A 143 -23.67 -5.56 -10.03
N ARG A 144 -24.05 -4.49 -9.32
CA ARG A 144 -25.34 -3.81 -9.49
C ARG A 144 -25.48 -3.22 -10.89
N GLN A 145 -24.43 -2.56 -11.41
CA GLN A 145 -24.43 -2.00 -12.75
C GLN A 145 -24.61 -3.06 -13.83
N ILE A 146 -23.96 -4.23 -13.68
CA ILE A 146 -24.08 -5.33 -14.63
C ILE A 146 -25.51 -5.86 -14.66
N ILE A 147 -26.11 -6.08 -13.48
CA ILE A 147 -27.51 -6.52 -13.38
C ILE A 147 -28.46 -5.52 -14.04
N TYR A 148 -28.31 -4.23 -13.74
CA TYR A 148 -29.15 -3.18 -14.32
C TYR A 148 -29.01 -3.11 -15.84
N LYS A 149 -27.77 -3.11 -16.36
CA LYS A 149 -27.51 -3.10 -17.81
C LYS A 149 -28.09 -4.35 -18.48
N ALA A 150 -27.92 -5.53 -17.88
CA ALA A 150 -28.46 -6.77 -18.43
C ALA A 150 -29.99 -6.76 -18.51
N GLN A 151 -30.68 -6.19 -17.51
CA GLN A 151 -32.13 -6.03 -17.52
C GLN A 151 -32.59 -5.06 -18.61
N VAL A 152 -31.92 -3.91 -18.77
CA VAL A 152 -32.21 -2.94 -19.84
C VAL A 152 -31.95 -3.54 -21.23
N PHE A 153 -30.85 -4.27 -21.41
CA PHE A 153 -30.52 -4.96 -22.66
C PHE A 153 -31.57 -6.01 -23.04
N ALA A 154 -32.08 -6.77 -22.07
CA ALA A 154 -33.14 -7.75 -22.29
C ALA A 154 -34.47 -7.08 -22.69
N ASN A 155 -34.84 -5.99 -22.01
CA ASN A 155 -36.09 -5.27 -22.25
C ASN A 155 -36.12 -4.52 -23.59
N THR A 156 -34.96 -4.12 -24.11
CA THR A 156 -34.84 -3.37 -25.38
C THR A 156 -34.73 -4.26 -26.61
N GLY A 157 -34.65 -5.59 -26.44
CA GLY A 157 -34.50 -6.54 -27.55
C GLY A 157 -33.16 -6.46 -28.29
N ALA A 158 -32.22 -5.62 -27.84
CA ALA A 158 -30.92 -5.38 -28.49
C ALA A 158 -29.91 -6.54 -28.35
N GLY A 159 -30.24 -7.58 -27.55
CA GLY A 159 -29.40 -8.76 -27.37
C GLY A 159 -29.85 -9.63 -26.20
N THR A 160 -29.05 -10.65 -25.89
CA THR A 160 -29.33 -11.58 -24.77
C THR A 160 -28.69 -11.11 -23.46
N VAL A 161 -29.32 -11.45 -22.33
CA VAL A 161 -28.74 -11.28 -20.97
C VAL A 161 -27.31 -11.83 -20.87
N LYS A 162 -27.03 -12.94 -21.58
CA LYS A 162 -25.69 -13.56 -21.63
C LYS A 162 -24.65 -12.63 -22.25
N GLN A 163 -24.97 -12.02 -23.39
CA GLN A 163 -24.06 -11.11 -24.07
C GLN A 163 -23.77 -9.87 -23.21
N ALA A 164 -24.78 -9.34 -22.51
CA ALA A 164 -24.60 -8.22 -21.59
C ALA A 164 -23.67 -8.57 -20.41
N ILE A 165 -23.85 -9.75 -19.79
CA ILE A 165 -22.98 -10.25 -18.71
C ILE A 165 -21.55 -10.49 -19.21
N ASP A 166 -21.38 -11.12 -20.36
CA ASP A 166 -20.05 -11.42 -20.92
C ASP A 166 -19.31 -10.14 -21.31
N MET A 167 -20.00 -9.17 -21.91
CA MET A 167 -19.43 -7.89 -22.32
C MET A 167 -19.01 -7.06 -21.10
N ALA A 168 -19.86 -6.99 -20.07
CA ALA A 168 -19.54 -6.25 -18.86
C ALA A 168 -18.46 -6.96 -18.01
N SER A 169 -18.41 -8.29 -18.02
CA SER A 169 -17.33 -9.06 -17.39
C SER A 169 -15.99 -8.82 -18.09
N LYS A 170 -15.97 -8.72 -19.42
CA LYS A 170 -14.76 -8.42 -20.20
C LYS A 170 -14.28 -6.98 -19.96
N ASP A 171 -15.21 -6.03 -19.95
CA ASP A 171 -14.92 -4.62 -19.67
C ASP A 171 -14.41 -4.41 -18.23
N PHE A 172 -14.92 -5.17 -17.26
CA PHE A 172 -14.39 -5.13 -15.90
C PHE A 172 -13.01 -5.80 -15.79
N LEU A 173 -12.78 -6.91 -16.50
CA LEU A 173 -11.46 -7.56 -16.58
C LEU A 173 -10.38 -6.68 -17.22
N SER A 174 -10.74 -5.86 -18.20
CA SER A 174 -9.78 -4.94 -18.84
C SER A 174 -9.41 -3.74 -17.96
N ARG A 175 -10.32 -3.31 -17.08
CA ARG A 175 -10.11 -2.15 -16.20
C ARG A 175 -9.53 -2.52 -14.82
N GLY A 176 -9.83 -3.71 -14.31
CA GLY A 176 -9.46 -4.15 -12.96
C GLY A 176 -10.12 -3.32 -11.85
N PHE A 177 -9.63 -3.46 -10.62
CA PHE A 177 -10.08 -2.60 -9.51
C PHE A 177 -9.24 -1.34 -9.45
N ASN A 178 -9.71 -0.27 -10.10
CA ASN A 178 -9.08 1.04 -10.11
C ASN A 178 -9.77 2.03 -9.16
N CYS A 179 -10.02 1.58 -7.92
CA CYS A 179 -10.79 2.33 -6.92
C CYS A 179 -9.99 3.39 -6.16
N ILE A 180 -8.71 3.57 -6.49
CA ILE A 180 -7.80 4.48 -5.80
C ILE A 180 -7.49 5.65 -6.72
N GLU A 181 -7.92 6.83 -6.32
CA GLU A 181 -7.76 8.08 -7.07
C GLU A 181 -6.90 9.06 -6.26
N TYR A 182 -5.87 9.60 -6.91
CA TYR A 182 -5.00 10.61 -6.33
C TYR A 182 -5.57 12.01 -6.51
N LYS A 183 -5.04 12.98 -5.75
CA LYS A 183 -5.50 14.38 -5.80
C LYS A 183 -5.44 15.01 -7.20
N ASN A 184 -4.58 14.50 -8.07
CA ASN A 184 -4.41 14.90 -9.46
C ASN A 184 -5.37 14.16 -10.44
N GLY A 185 -6.30 13.35 -9.93
CA GLY A 185 -7.27 12.58 -10.72
C GLY A 185 -6.71 11.29 -11.33
N THR A 186 -5.43 10.96 -11.13
CA THR A 186 -4.87 9.70 -11.64
C THR A 186 -5.40 8.52 -10.84
N LYS A 187 -5.83 7.47 -11.55
CA LYS A 187 -6.34 6.24 -10.95
C LYS A 187 -5.29 5.14 -10.99
N HIS A 188 -5.16 4.41 -9.90
CA HIS A 188 -4.24 3.28 -9.78
C HIS A 188 -5.01 1.99 -9.51
N ASN A 189 -4.50 0.90 -10.07
CA ASN A 189 -4.93 -0.44 -9.69
C ASN A 189 -4.54 -0.70 -8.22
N ILE A 190 -5.38 -1.44 -7.49
CA ILE A 190 -5.14 -1.75 -6.07
C ILE A 190 -3.81 -2.47 -5.82
N ALA A 191 -3.36 -3.34 -6.74
CA ALA A 191 -2.14 -4.10 -6.60
C ALA A 191 -0.90 -3.18 -6.67
N ASP A 192 -0.87 -2.27 -7.64
CA ASP A 192 0.20 -1.29 -7.80
C ASP A 192 0.24 -0.31 -6.63
N TYR A 193 -0.92 0.14 -6.15
CA TYR A 193 -0.99 1.00 -4.98
C TYR A 193 -0.47 0.30 -3.71
N CYS A 194 -0.89 -0.94 -3.47
CA CYS A 194 -0.47 -1.68 -2.28
C CYS A 194 1.05 -1.98 -2.30
N ASP A 195 1.62 -2.33 -3.45
CA ASP A 195 3.07 -2.48 -3.61
C ASP A 195 3.81 -1.18 -3.27
N MET A 196 3.41 -0.08 -3.91
CA MET A 196 3.99 1.24 -3.69
C MET A 196 3.89 1.69 -2.22
N ALA A 197 2.73 1.52 -1.60
CA ALA A 197 2.51 1.91 -0.20
C ALA A 197 3.46 1.16 0.73
N ILE A 198 3.63 -0.16 0.52
CA ILE A 198 4.51 -0.99 1.36
C ILE A 198 5.98 -0.71 1.07
N ARG A 199 6.38 -0.52 -0.18
CA ARG A 199 7.74 -0.08 -0.53
C ARG A 199 8.08 1.26 0.12
N THR A 200 7.14 2.19 0.12
CA THR A 200 7.29 3.50 0.77
C THR A 200 7.42 3.35 2.27
N ALA A 201 6.56 2.55 2.91
CA ALA A 201 6.65 2.28 4.35
C ALA A 201 7.97 1.62 4.73
N ASN A 202 8.43 0.63 3.96
CA ASN A 202 9.72 -0.02 4.15
C ASN A 202 10.89 0.96 4.04
N LYS A 203 10.89 1.83 3.01
CA LYS A 203 11.94 2.86 2.86
C LYS A 203 11.94 3.84 4.02
N ARG A 204 10.77 4.32 4.45
CA ARG A 204 10.63 5.20 5.63
C ARG A 204 11.13 4.53 6.90
N ALA A 205 10.79 3.27 7.11
CA ALA A 205 11.26 2.50 8.27
C ALA A 205 12.79 2.36 8.28
N ASN A 206 13.39 2.09 7.12
CA ASN A 206 14.84 2.03 6.96
C ASN A 206 15.50 3.37 7.33
N LEU A 207 14.99 4.49 6.81
CA LEU A 207 15.48 5.83 7.13
C LEU A 207 15.31 6.19 8.61
N MET A 208 14.19 5.80 9.24
CA MET A 208 13.99 5.96 10.69
C MET A 208 15.04 5.18 11.48
N GLY A 209 15.35 3.95 11.08
CA GLY A 209 16.39 3.13 11.73
C GLY A 209 17.77 3.78 11.62
N GLU A 210 18.11 4.31 10.44
CA GLU A 210 19.35 5.06 10.24
C GLU A 210 19.43 6.30 11.14
N GLY A 211 18.35 7.08 11.21
CA GLY A 211 18.27 8.29 12.03
C GLY A 211 18.36 8.01 13.54
N GLU A 212 17.65 6.99 14.04
CA GLU A 212 17.73 6.60 15.45
C GLU A 212 19.14 6.13 15.82
N MET A 213 19.81 5.40 14.92
CA MET A 213 21.21 5.01 15.14
C MET A 213 22.15 6.22 15.11
N ARG A 214 21.99 7.13 14.15
CA ARG A 214 22.71 8.41 14.07
C ARG A 214 22.60 9.22 15.35
N LYS A 215 21.38 9.33 15.89
CA LYS A 215 21.10 9.99 17.17
C LYS A 215 21.86 9.35 18.33
N LYS A 216 21.87 8.03 18.41
CA LYS A 216 22.61 7.26 19.44
C LYS A 216 24.12 7.48 19.36
N LEU A 217 24.64 7.57 18.14
CA LEU A 217 26.04 7.88 17.85
C LEU A 217 26.40 9.36 18.07
N GLY A 218 25.44 10.24 18.40
CA GLY A 218 25.68 11.68 18.57
C GLY A 218 25.97 12.42 17.26
N ASN A 219 25.68 11.83 16.09
CA ASN A 219 25.89 12.44 14.78
C ASN A 219 24.55 12.64 14.07
N SER A 220 24.08 13.88 14.02
CA SER A 220 22.82 14.23 13.34
C SER A 220 23.02 14.69 11.89
N LEU A 221 24.21 14.53 11.29
CA LEU A 221 24.44 14.90 9.90
C LEU A 221 24.13 13.74 8.96
N VAL A 222 23.54 14.07 7.81
CA VAL A 222 23.26 13.11 6.74
C VAL A 222 23.70 13.68 5.39
N TYR A 223 24.41 12.87 4.62
CA TYR A 223 24.73 13.17 3.23
C TYR A 223 23.66 12.56 2.33
N VAL A 224 23.02 13.39 1.50
CA VAL A 224 22.13 12.93 0.43
C VAL A 224 23.00 12.71 -0.81
N SER A 225 23.17 11.44 -1.19
CA SER A 225 23.99 11.06 -2.35
C SER A 225 23.37 11.54 -3.66
N LYS A 226 24.25 11.85 -4.63
CA LYS A 226 23.87 12.20 -5.99
C LYS A 226 23.80 10.95 -6.87
N HIS A 227 22.73 10.80 -7.63
CA HIS A 227 22.51 9.66 -8.51
C HIS A 227 22.18 10.11 -9.94
N GLY A 228 22.67 9.39 -10.95
CA GLY A 228 22.25 9.59 -12.33
C GLY A 228 20.79 9.17 -12.52
N GLY A 229 19.95 10.04 -13.09
CA GLY A 229 18.52 9.76 -13.33
C GLY A 229 17.58 10.11 -12.17
N ALA A 230 18.02 10.92 -11.20
CA ALA A 230 17.13 11.51 -10.21
C ALA A 230 16.09 12.41 -10.91
N CYS A 231 14.87 12.50 -10.36
CA CYS A 231 13.86 13.41 -10.88
C CYS A 231 14.27 14.88 -10.61
N ASP A 232 13.75 15.81 -11.40
CA ASP A 232 14.10 17.24 -11.30
C ASP A 232 13.88 17.80 -9.89
N LYS A 233 12.83 17.32 -9.21
CA LYS A 233 12.49 17.73 -7.83
C LYS A 233 13.56 17.31 -6.82
N CYS A 234 14.11 16.10 -6.93
CA CYS A 234 15.13 15.58 -6.01
C CYS A 234 16.52 16.12 -6.34
N THR A 235 16.83 16.33 -7.63
CA THR A 235 18.18 16.65 -8.11
C THR A 235 18.79 17.87 -7.43
N GLN A 236 17.99 18.91 -7.16
CA GLN A 236 18.44 20.13 -6.47
C GLN A 236 18.87 19.90 -5.00
N TRP A 237 18.43 18.80 -4.39
CA TRP A 237 18.67 18.45 -3.00
C TRP A 237 19.72 17.33 -2.83
N GLU A 238 20.31 16.85 -3.93
CA GLU A 238 21.35 15.83 -3.92
C GLU A 238 22.76 16.42 -3.81
N GLY A 239 23.73 15.58 -3.43
CA GLY A 239 25.16 15.94 -3.41
C GLY A 239 25.56 16.87 -2.27
N ARG A 240 24.77 16.92 -1.19
CA ARG A 240 24.99 17.84 -0.06
C ARG A 240 24.66 17.21 1.29
N VAL A 241 25.20 17.83 2.34
CA VAL A 241 25.02 17.42 3.74
C VAL A 241 23.93 18.26 4.38
N TYR A 242 23.10 17.61 5.20
CA TYR A 242 21.98 18.17 5.95
C TYR A 242 22.07 17.84 7.44
N ILE A 243 21.40 18.65 8.25
CA ILE A 243 21.04 18.31 9.62
C ILE A 243 19.76 17.48 9.57
N ASP A 244 19.81 16.23 10.03
CA ASP A 244 18.68 15.31 10.12
C ASP A 244 17.81 15.61 11.34
N ASP A 245 16.94 16.60 11.18
CA ASP A 245 15.93 17.03 12.15
C ASP A 245 14.67 16.15 12.13
N VAL A 246 14.51 15.31 11.10
CA VAL A 246 13.31 14.48 10.88
C VAL A 246 13.38 13.17 11.64
N TRP A 247 14.49 12.44 11.51
CA TRP A 247 14.66 11.11 12.07
C TRP A 247 15.59 11.13 13.27
N SER A 248 16.80 11.70 13.16
CA SER A 248 17.73 11.78 14.31
C SER A 248 17.38 12.88 15.33
N GLY A 249 16.58 13.88 14.93
CA GLY A 249 16.18 14.99 15.80
C GLY A 249 17.30 16.00 16.05
N GLY A 250 18.18 16.18 15.06
CA GLY A 250 19.15 17.27 15.04
C GLY A 250 18.44 18.62 15.11
N LYS A 251 19.10 19.60 15.71
CA LYS A 251 18.64 20.99 15.74
C LYS A 251 19.54 21.82 14.86
N GLU A 252 19.01 22.92 14.34
CA GLU A 252 19.82 23.92 13.67
C GLU A 252 20.96 24.36 14.58
N ILE A 253 22.20 24.15 14.12
CA ILE A 253 23.38 24.61 14.84
C ILE A 253 23.75 25.95 14.23
N LEU A 254 23.23 27.03 14.82
CA LEU A 254 23.69 28.40 14.52
C LEU A 254 25.10 28.57 15.10
N ASN A 255 26.11 28.06 14.40
CA ASN A 255 27.49 28.33 14.76
C ASN A 255 27.85 29.75 14.32
N LYS A 256 28.16 30.63 15.29
CA LYS A 256 28.64 31.99 15.04
C LYS A 256 30.00 32.05 14.31
N ASP A 257 30.77 30.96 14.31
CA ASP A 257 32.15 30.91 13.80
C ASP A 257 32.38 29.99 12.60
N SER A 258 31.39 29.23 12.13
CA SER A 258 31.61 28.30 11.01
C SER A 258 30.93 28.77 9.74
N SER A 259 31.74 29.04 8.71
CA SER A 259 31.37 29.31 7.30
C SER A 259 30.55 28.20 6.60
N LYS A 260 30.03 27.21 7.34
CA LYS A 260 29.22 26.10 6.83
C LYS A 260 27.99 25.90 7.72
N ASN A 261 26.93 26.67 7.45
CA ASN A 261 25.62 26.40 8.01
C ASN A 261 24.94 25.32 7.14
N TYR A 262 24.70 24.13 7.71
CA TYR A 262 24.05 23.04 6.97
C TYR A 262 22.53 23.23 6.98
N PRO A 263 21.85 23.10 5.82
CA PRO A 263 20.39 23.16 5.77
C PRO A 263 19.72 22.03 6.54
N LEU A 264 18.47 22.24 6.94
CA LEU A 264 17.66 21.20 7.57
C LEU A 264 17.18 20.19 6.53
N LEU A 265 17.10 18.93 6.93
CA LEU A 265 16.59 17.87 6.06
C LEU A 265 15.09 18.05 5.80
N SER A 266 14.33 18.52 6.79
CA SER A 266 12.91 18.85 6.64
C SER A 266 12.67 19.86 5.52
N GLN A 267 13.50 20.91 5.40
CA GLN A 267 13.43 21.90 4.33
C GLN A 267 13.63 21.27 2.95
N ALA A 268 14.56 20.32 2.82
CA ALA A 268 14.76 19.61 1.56
C ALA A 268 13.56 18.72 1.21
N ILE A 269 12.99 18.03 2.21
CA ILE A 269 11.80 17.18 2.02
C ILE A 269 10.59 18.01 1.61
N GLU A 270 10.36 19.16 2.25
CA GLU A 270 9.30 20.09 1.87
C GLU A 270 9.50 20.64 0.45
N GLY A 271 10.75 20.83 0.04
CA GLY A 271 11.10 21.39 -1.25
C GLY A 271 11.22 20.41 -2.42
N GLY A 272 10.98 19.11 -2.27
CA GLY A 272 11.08 18.17 -3.39
C GLY A 272 11.75 16.83 -3.09
N LEU A 273 12.50 16.71 -2.00
CA LEU A 273 13.27 15.50 -1.69
C LEU A 273 12.34 14.35 -1.25
N PHE A 274 12.44 13.21 -1.94
CA PHE A 274 11.62 12.01 -1.71
C PHE A 274 10.10 12.17 -1.98
N HIS A 275 9.71 13.16 -2.79
CA HIS A 275 8.32 13.36 -3.22
C HIS A 275 7.69 12.14 -3.90
#